data_AF-A0A5S9PEM5-F1
#
_entry.id   AF-A0A5S9PEM5-F1
#
_cell.length_a   1.000
_cell.length_b   1.000
_cell.length_c   1.000
_cell.angle_alpha   90.00
_cell.angle_beta   90.00
_cell.angle_gamma   90.00
#
_symmetry.space_group_name_H-M   'P 1'
#
loop_
_entity.id
_entity.type
_entity.pdbx_description
1 polymer ?
#
loop_
_entity_poly.entity_id
_entity_poly.type
_entity_poly.pdbx_seq_one_letter_code
_entity_poly.pdbx_strand_id
1 'polypeptide(L)'
;MPLDKRINIARIIFASTISFMSFFAQAAPEPLNIDKTQKSVNHKHLQRVYAYIPNPGLSTQETRLAILLAMRDNPKKRWLLEGEGDGYIDARFDYRRRTIINRIEYSKQGIQLKYLAASDSFECQNNQNGICYKSHGAYYKYSGKLKTSVERELDAQVATAQYKIEEQQQ
;
A
#
# COMPACT_ATOMS: atom_id res chain seq x y z
N MET A 1 80.47 -11.29 1.86
CA MET A 1 80.64 -9.85 2.17
C MET A 1 79.51 -9.08 1.48
N PRO A 2 78.97 -8.04 2.12
CA PRO A 2 77.52 -7.86 2.32
C PRO A 2 76.91 -6.76 1.42
N LEU A 3 75.59 -6.74 1.27
CA LEU A 3 74.76 -5.66 1.83
C LEU A 3 73.26 -5.96 1.71
N ASP A 4 72.62 -5.95 2.88
CA ASP A 4 71.18 -5.96 3.13
C ASP A 4 70.41 -4.84 2.41
N LYS A 5 69.18 -5.16 1.97
CA LYS A 5 68.07 -4.20 2.00
C LYS A 5 66.82 -4.88 2.54
N ARG A 6 66.57 -4.65 3.84
CA ARG A 6 65.29 -4.94 4.50
C ARG A 6 64.28 -3.86 4.10
N ILE A 7 63.15 -4.27 3.53
CA ILE A 7 61.99 -3.40 3.32
C ILE A 7 60.87 -3.92 4.23
N ASN A 8 60.64 -3.18 5.31
CA ASN A 8 59.50 -3.34 6.21
C ASN A 8 58.27 -2.71 5.54
N ILE A 9 57.27 -3.53 5.16
CA ILE A 9 55.95 -3.03 4.78
C ILE A 9 54.93 -3.64 5.74
N ALA A 10 54.76 -2.96 6.88
CA ALA A 10 53.58 -3.10 7.70
C ALA A 10 52.41 -2.45 6.95
N ARG A 11 51.66 -3.24 6.17
CA ARG A 11 50.41 -2.78 5.53
C ARG A 11 49.26 -3.04 6.49
N ILE A 12 48.85 -1.97 7.15
CA ILE A 12 47.61 -1.88 7.93
C ILE A 12 46.44 -2.00 6.94
N ILE A 13 45.73 -3.12 6.97
CA ILE A 13 44.46 -3.29 6.26
C ILE A 13 43.37 -2.75 7.19
N PHE A 14 42.97 -1.49 7.00
CA PHE A 14 41.78 -0.93 7.63
C PHE A 14 40.56 -1.54 6.95
N ALA A 15 39.93 -2.52 7.61
CA ALA A 15 38.63 -3.04 7.25
C ALA A 15 37.56 -1.98 7.55
N SER A 16 37.22 -1.15 6.55
CA SER A 16 36.06 -0.27 6.62
C SER A 16 34.79 -1.10 6.45
N THR A 17 34.23 -1.55 7.55
CA THR A 17 32.85 -2.05 7.63
C THR A 17 31.90 -0.87 7.38
N ILE A 18 31.50 -0.68 6.13
CA ILE A 18 30.40 0.23 5.77
C ILE A 18 29.11 -0.45 6.25
N SER A 19 28.68 -0.12 7.46
CA SER A 19 27.35 -0.48 7.96
C SER A 19 26.30 0.30 7.15
N PHE A 20 25.77 -0.33 6.11
CA PHE A 20 24.56 0.12 5.43
C PHE A 20 23.38 -0.02 6.42
N MET A 21 23.08 1.04 7.16
CA MET A 21 21.77 1.18 7.79
C MET A 21 20.75 1.45 6.68
N SER A 22 20.16 0.38 6.16
CA SER A 22 18.97 0.48 5.33
C SER A 22 17.84 1.04 6.19
N PHE A 23 17.53 2.32 6.01
CA PHE A 23 16.28 2.89 6.47
C PHE A 23 15.15 2.23 5.67
N PHE A 24 14.49 1.25 6.27
CA PHE A 24 13.24 0.73 5.73
C PHE A 24 12.18 1.83 5.88
N ALA A 25 11.95 2.57 4.80
CA ALA A 25 10.85 3.51 4.74
C ALA A 25 9.54 2.70 4.72
N GLN A 26 8.90 2.61 5.88
CA GLN A 26 7.59 1.99 6.02
C GLN A 26 6.57 2.76 5.17
N ALA A 27 5.80 2.06 4.34
CA ALA A 27 4.71 2.70 3.61
C ALA A 27 3.67 3.21 4.62
N ALA A 28 3.42 4.51 4.62
CA ALA A 28 2.54 5.16 5.58
C ALA A 28 1.36 5.82 4.84
N PRO A 29 0.11 5.45 5.17
CA PRO A 29 -1.06 6.07 4.54
C PRO A 29 -1.15 7.55 4.92
N GLU A 30 -1.47 8.40 3.94
CA GLU A 30 -1.57 9.84 4.14
C GLU A 30 -3.00 10.33 3.92
N PRO A 31 -3.44 11.40 4.62
CA PRO A 31 -4.70 12.06 4.29
C PRO A 31 -4.73 12.48 2.81
N LEU A 32 -5.89 12.33 2.17
CA LEU A 32 -6.06 12.73 0.77
C LEU A 32 -5.84 14.23 0.62
N ASN A 33 -4.75 14.61 -0.04
CA ASN A 33 -4.47 15.98 -0.43
C ASN A 33 -4.67 16.14 -1.94
N ILE A 34 -5.72 16.89 -2.33
CA ILE A 34 -6.04 17.15 -3.74
C ILE A 34 -5.39 18.46 -4.15
N ASP A 35 -4.54 18.39 -5.17
CA ASP A 35 -4.01 19.56 -5.85
C ASP A 35 -5.15 20.31 -6.56
N LYS A 36 -5.52 21.46 -6.01
CA LYS A 36 -6.59 22.32 -6.52
C LYS A 36 -6.25 22.99 -7.85
N THR A 37 -4.98 22.97 -8.28
CA THR A 37 -4.56 23.55 -9.56
C THR A 37 -4.92 22.66 -10.76
N GLN A 38 -5.28 21.40 -10.51
CA GLN A 38 -5.64 20.43 -11.53
C GLN A 38 -7.02 20.74 -12.14
N LYS A 39 -7.03 21.20 -13.40
CA LYS A 39 -8.25 21.51 -14.15
C LYS A 39 -9.03 20.23 -14.49
N SER A 40 -10.37 20.31 -14.45
CA SER A 40 -11.29 19.25 -14.88
C SER A 40 -11.28 17.95 -14.06
N VAL A 41 -10.83 18.01 -12.81
CA VAL A 41 -10.80 16.86 -11.90
C VAL A 41 -12.16 16.60 -11.26
N ASN A 42 -12.64 15.37 -11.37
CA ASN A 42 -13.82 14.93 -10.65
C ASN A 42 -13.45 14.56 -9.20
N HIS A 43 -13.62 15.50 -8.29
CA HIS A 43 -13.30 15.32 -6.87
C HIS A 43 -14.05 14.15 -6.25
N LYS A 44 -15.30 13.89 -6.64
CA LYS A 44 -16.07 12.73 -6.14
C LYS A 44 -15.39 11.41 -6.51
N HIS A 45 -14.71 11.35 -7.66
CA HIS A 45 -13.96 10.15 -8.04
C HIS A 45 -12.70 9.98 -7.20
N LEU A 46 -11.98 11.07 -6.91
CA LEU A 46 -10.80 11.01 -6.06
C LEU A 46 -11.17 10.58 -4.65
N GLN A 47 -12.20 11.19 -4.05
CA GLN A 47 -12.65 10.86 -2.69
C GLN A 47 -13.12 9.41 -2.59
N ARG A 48 -13.79 8.91 -3.64
CA ARG A 48 -14.25 7.52 -3.67
C ARG A 48 -13.09 6.51 -3.58
N VAL A 49 -11.91 6.83 -4.13
CA VAL A 49 -10.80 5.87 -4.21
C VAL A 49 -9.74 6.15 -3.14
N TYR A 50 -9.33 7.40 -3.00
CA TYR A 50 -8.12 7.78 -2.27
C TYR A 50 -8.37 8.36 -0.88
N ALA A 51 -9.64 8.55 -0.48
CA ALA A 51 -9.93 9.06 0.84
C ALA A 51 -9.34 8.13 1.90
N TYR A 52 -8.72 8.73 2.92
CA TYR A 52 -8.16 8.01 4.05
C TYR A 52 -9.25 7.23 4.79
N ILE A 53 -8.93 6.01 5.19
CA ILE A 53 -9.80 5.13 5.97
C ILE A 53 -9.20 5.02 7.38
N PRO A 54 -9.84 5.58 8.41
CA PRO A 54 -9.37 5.41 9.79
C PRO A 54 -9.35 3.92 10.18
N ASN A 55 -8.29 3.50 10.87
CA ASN A 55 -8.24 2.17 11.47
C ASN A 55 -8.96 2.22 12.84
N PRO A 56 -10.00 1.39 13.07
CA PRO A 56 -10.80 1.43 14.30
C PRO A 56 -10.10 0.81 15.53
N GLY A 57 -8.77 0.81 15.57
CA GLY A 57 -7.97 0.26 16.67
C GLY A 57 -7.50 -1.18 16.46
N LEU A 58 -7.61 -1.71 15.24
CA LEU A 58 -7.09 -3.03 14.88
C LEU A 58 -5.56 -3.01 14.81
N SER A 59 -4.94 -4.15 15.15
CA SER A 59 -3.52 -4.36 14.90
C SER A 59 -3.22 -4.37 13.40
N THR A 60 -1.95 -4.12 13.05
CA THR A 60 -1.49 -4.16 11.65
C THR A 60 -1.81 -5.49 10.98
N GLN A 61 -1.72 -6.61 11.71
CA GLN A 61 -2.03 -7.95 11.21
C GLN A 61 -3.53 -8.14 10.95
N GLU A 62 -4.39 -7.63 11.82
CA GLU A 62 -5.85 -7.66 11.64
C GLU A 62 -6.28 -6.76 10.49
N THR A 63 -5.68 -5.57 10.35
CA THR A 63 -5.89 -4.68 9.21
C THR A 63 -5.48 -5.36 7.90
N ARG A 64 -4.31 -5.99 7.88
CA ARG A 64 -3.83 -6.78 6.73
C ARG A 64 -4.81 -7.90 6.39
N LEU A 65 -5.28 -8.64 7.39
CA LEU A 65 -6.26 -9.70 7.20
C LEU A 65 -7.56 -9.15 6.59
N ALA A 66 -8.09 -8.05 7.12
CA ALA A 66 -9.29 -7.39 6.60
C ALA A 66 -9.13 -6.99 5.12
N ILE A 67 -7.97 -6.44 4.74
CA ILE A 67 -7.65 -6.10 3.34
C ILE A 67 -7.70 -7.36 2.45
N LEU A 68 -7.07 -8.45 2.88
CA LEU A 68 -7.04 -9.71 2.11
C LEU A 68 -8.43 -10.34 1.98
N LEU A 69 -9.24 -10.28 3.04
CA LEU A 69 -10.64 -10.73 3.01
C LEU A 69 -11.45 -9.86 2.02
N ALA A 70 -11.27 -8.55 2.05
CA ALA A 70 -11.95 -7.62 1.12
C ALA A 70 -11.57 -7.89 -0.34
N MET A 71 -10.31 -8.25 -0.60
CA MET A 71 -9.83 -8.65 -1.94
C MET A 71 -10.50 -9.95 -2.41
N ARG A 72 -10.66 -10.93 -1.51
CA ARG A 72 -11.26 -12.24 -1.77
C ARG A 72 -12.78 -12.14 -1.99
N ASP A 73 -13.47 -11.39 -1.15
CA ASP A 73 -14.93 -11.43 -1.02
C ASP A 73 -15.65 -10.40 -1.90
N ASN A 74 -14.92 -9.69 -2.76
CA ASN A 74 -15.50 -8.78 -3.74
C ASN A 74 -16.30 -9.57 -4.81
N PRO A 75 -17.64 -9.56 -4.79
CA PRO A 75 -18.44 -10.47 -5.60
C PRO A 75 -18.25 -10.20 -7.10
N LYS A 76 -17.99 -11.26 -7.87
CA LYS A 76 -17.77 -11.24 -9.33
C LYS A 76 -16.47 -10.57 -9.79
N LYS A 77 -15.65 -10.04 -8.88
CA LYS A 77 -14.46 -9.21 -9.18
C LYS A 77 -13.37 -9.38 -8.12
N ARG A 78 -12.84 -10.60 -8.03
CA ARG A 78 -11.74 -10.92 -7.10
C ARG A 78 -10.51 -10.10 -7.44
N TRP A 79 -9.87 -9.57 -6.41
CA TRP A 79 -8.56 -8.94 -6.50
C TRP A 79 -7.49 -9.99 -6.20
N LEU A 80 -6.39 -9.93 -6.94
CA LEU A 80 -5.24 -10.81 -6.81
C LEU A 80 -4.14 -10.08 -6.04
N LEU A 81 -3.38 -10.83 -5.23
CA LEU A 81 -2.18 -10.32 -4.58
C LEU A 81 -1.04 -10.30 -5.60
N GLU A 82 -0.59 -9.10 -5.97
CA GLU A 82 0.52 -8.91 -6.91
C GLU A 82 1.85 -8.74 -6.16
N GLY A 83 1.80 -8.06 -5.01
CA GLY A 83 2.98 -7.77 -4.20
C GLY A 83 2.60 -7.42 -2.77
N GLU A 84 3.57 -7.53 -1.87
CA GLU A 84 3.40 -7.20 -0.46
C GLU A 84 4.73 -6.74 0.11
N GLY A 85 4.69 -5.78 1.03
CA GLY A 85 5.85 -5.36 1.80
C GLY A 85 5.45 -4.74 3.12
N ASP A 86 6.39 -4.06 3.76
CA ASP A 86 6.14 -3.44 5.06
C ASP A 86 5.17 -2.25 4.94
N GLY A 87 3.96 -2.44 5.45
CA GLY A 87 2.88 -1.45 5.42
C GLY A 87 2.13 -1.34 4.09
N TYR A 88 2.27 -2.28 3.15
CA TYR A 88 1.48 -2.25 1.91
C TYR A 88 1.16 -3.61 1.27
N ILE A 89 0.06 -3.64 0.54
CA ILE A 89 -0.35 -4.73 -0.37
C ILE A 89 -0.63 -4.13 -1.75
N ASP A 90 -0.06 -4.73 -2.80
CA ASP A 90 -0.38 -4.40 -4.18
C ASP A 90 -1.49 -5.35 -4.69
N ALA A 91 -2.67 -4.78 -4.95
CA ALA A 91 -3.87 -5.51 -5.33
C ALA A 91 -4.18 -5.32 -6.81
N ARG A 92 -4.19 -6.42 -7.57
CA ARG A 92 -4.46 -6.46 -9.00
C ARG A 92 -5.90 -6.87 -9.30
N PHE A 93 -6.53 -6.21 -10.27
CA PHE A 93 -7.83 -6.57 -10.81
C PHE A 93 -7.79 -6.61 -12.33
N ASP A 94 -8.21 -7.73 -12.90
CA ASP A 94 -8.30 -7.94 -14.33
C ASP A 94 -9.75 -7.89 -14.83
N TYR A 95 -10.02 -7.09 -15.86
CA TYR A 95 -11.33 -6.97 -16.48
C TYR A 95 -11.24 -6.74 -17.98
N ARG A 96 -11.83 -7.66 -18.77
CA ARG A 96 -11.87 -7.58 -20.24
C ARG A 96 -10.48 -7.33 -20.85
N ARG A 97 -9.47 -8.10 -20.41
CA ARG A 97 -8.05 -7.99 -20.80
C ARG A 97 -7.32 -6.72 -20.36
N ARG A 98 -7.96 -5.93 -19.48
CA ARG A 98 -7.35 -4.73 -18.88
C ARG A 98 -7.00 -5.01 -17.44
N THR A 99 -5.94 -4.39 -16.95
CA THR A 99 -5.46 -4.58 -15.59
C THR A 99 -5.47 -3.26 -14.82
N ILE A 100 -5.82 -3.32 -13.54
CA ILE A 100 -5.68 -2.24 -12.57
C ILE A 100 -4.87 -2.79 -11.40
N ILE A 101 -3.85 -2.08 -10.97
CA ILE A 101 -3.08 -2.39 -9.76
C ILE A 101 -3.17 -1.18 -8.84
N ASN A 102 -3.76 -1.38 -7.66
CA ASN A 102 -3.72 -0.37 -6.59
C ASN A 102 -2.78 -0.84 -5.50
N ARG A 103 -1.95 0.08 -5.00
CA ARG A 103 -1.24 -0.11 -3.74
C ARG A 103 -2.17 0.25 -2.59
N ILE A 104 -2.31 -0.62 -1.62
CA ILE A 104 -3.07 -0.40 -0.39
C ILE A 104 -2.04 -0.22 0.71
N GLU A 105 -1.81 1.01 1.13
CA GLU A 105 -0.92 1.31 2.26
C GLU A 105 -1.73 1.27 3.56
N TYR A 106 -1.17 0.68 4.60
CA TYR A 106 -1.86 0.50 5.87
C TYR A 106 -0.91 0.57 7.08
N SER A 107 -1.44 1.11 8.17
CA SER A 107 -0.76 1.21 9.46
C SER A 107 -1.76 1.03 10.61
N LYS A 108 -1.29 1.19 11.85
CA LYS A 108 -2.18 1.22 13.02
C LYS A 108 -3.14 2.41 12.99
N GLN A 109 -2.84 3.46 12.23
CA GLN A 109 -3.65 4.67 12.18
C GLN A 109 -4.73 4.59 11.10
N GLY A 110 -4.50 3.87 10.01
CA GLY A 110 -5.45 3.85 8.90
C GLY A 110 -4.93 3.16 7.65
N ILE A 111 -5.66 3.40 6.56
CA ILE A 111 -5.44 2.78 5.25
C ILE A 111 -5.65 3.83 4.17
N GLN A 112 -4.87 3.75 3.10
CA GLN A 112 -5.07 4.52 1.88
C GLN A 112 -4.83 3.64 0.66
N LEU A 113 -5.75 3.68 -0.30
CA LEU A 113 -5.52 3.11 -1.63
C LEU A 113 -4.82 4.17 -2.47
N LYS A 114 -3.83 3.75 -3.27
CA LYS A 114 -3.09 4.56 -4.24
C LYS A 114 -3.07 3.84 -5.58
N TYR A 115 -3.08 4.62 -6.66
CA TYR A 115 -2.78 4.13 -7.99
C TYR A 115 -1.33 3.66 -8.04
N LEU A 116 -1.10 2.42 -8.50
CA LEU A 116 0.24 1.92 -8.76
C LEU A 116 0.48 1.80 -10.27
N ALA A 117 -0.34 1.01 -10.96
CA ALA A 117 -0.22 0.78 -12.38
C ALA A 117 -1.58 0.36 -12.98
N ALA A 118 -1.71 0.45 -14.30
CA ALA A 118 -2.86 -0.08 -15.03
C ALA A 118 -2.46 -0.30 -16.50
N SER A 119 -3.27 -1.06 -17.24
CA SER A 119 -3.09 -1.25 -18.69
C SER A 119 -4.20 -0.58 -19.50
N ASP A 120 -3.87 -0.30 -20.76
CA ASP A 120 -4.81 0.17 -21.78
C ASP A 120 -5.55 1.44 -21.33
N SER A 121 -6.87 1.47 -21.48
CA SER A 121 -7.74 2.61 -21.12
C SER A 121 -7.75 2.99 -19.62
N PHE A 122 -7.12 2.21 -18.73
CA PHE A 122 -7.10 2.50 -17.30
C PHE A 122 -5.84 3.22 -16.84
N GLU A 123 -4.85 3.39 -17.71
CA GLU A 123 -3.64 4.14 -17.43
C GLU A 123 -3.94 5.55 -16.91
N CYS A 124 -3.16 5.96 -15.93
CA CYS A 124 -3.25 7.29 -15.40
C CYS A 124 -2.51 8.30 -16.28
N GLN A 125 -3.22 9.33 -16.74
CA GLN A 125 -2.60 10.42 -17.51
C GLN A 125 -1.92 11.47 -16.62
N ASN A 126 -2.26 11.50 -15.34
CA ASN A 126 -1.68 12.42 -14.37
C ASN A 126 -1.69 11.77 -12.98
N ASN A 127 -0.58 11.11 -12.64
CA ASN A 127 -0.37 10.47 -11.35
C ASN A 127 0.58 11.34 -10.52
N GLN A 128 0.11 11.85 -9.39
CA GLN A 128 0.96 12.53 -8.42
C GLN A 128 0.85 11.79 -7.09
N ASN A 129 1.98 11.26 -6.61
CA ASN A 129 2.07 10.53 -5.34
C ASN A 129 1.03 9.41 -5.17
N GLY A 130 0.71 8.69 -6.26
CA GLY A 130 -0.28 7.61 -6.24
C GLY A 130 -1.74 8.10 -6.35
N ILE A 131 -1.97 9.40 -6.58
CA ILE A 131 -3.30 9.94 -6.86
C ILE A 131 -3.46 10.13 -8.36
N CYS A 132 -4.31 9.31 -8.98
CA CYS A 132 -4.63 9.49 -10.39
C CYS A 132 -5.75 10.52 -10.61
N TYR A 133 -5.38 11.67 -11.15
CA TYR A 133 -6.29 12.77 -11.45
C TYR A 133 -7.11 12.57 -12.73
N LYS A 134 -6.61 11.74 -13.65
CA LYS A 134 -7.28 11.47 -14.92
C LYS A 134 -7.04 10.04 -15.40
N SER A 135 -8.11 9.26 -15.37
CA SER A 135 -8.22 7.92 -15.96
C SER A 135 -9.67 7.68 -16.40
N HIS A 136 -9.94 6.53 -17.03
CA HIS A 136 -11.28 6.14 -17.42
C HIS A 136 -12.18 5.88 -16.19
N GLY A 137 -13.46 6.26 -16.27
CA GLY A 137 -14.40 6.20 -15.12
C GLY A 137 -14.53 4.82 -14.46
N ALA A 138 -14.31 3.74 -15.22
CA ALA A 138 -14.33 2.37 -14.70
C ALA A 138 -13.17 2.09 -13.71
N TYR A 139 -12.01 2.74 -13.85
CA TYR A 139 -10.93 2.66 -12.86
C TYR A 139 -11.45 3.08 -11.48
N TYR A 140 -11.99 4.30 -11.39
CA TYR A 140 -12.53 4.83 -10.13
C TYR A 140 -13.71 4.02 -9.57
N LYS A 141 -14.50 3.40 -10.46
CA LYS A 141 -15.58 2.51 -10.06
C LYS A 141 -15.06 1.22 -9.43
N TYR A 142 -14.02 0.61 -9.97
CA TYR A 142 -13.49 -0.66 -9.47
C TYR A 142 -12.62 -0.46 -8.24
N SER A 143 -11.67 0.46 -8.26
CA SER A 143 -10.86 0.78 -7.08
C SER A 143 -11.72 1.29 -5.93
N GLY A 144 -12.77 2.07 -6.22
CA GLY A 144 -13.73 2.51 -5.20
C GLY A 144 -14.51 1.35 -4.55
N LYS A 145 -14.84 0.30 -5.31
CA LYS A 145 -15.48 -0.90 -4.75
C LYS A 145 -14.54 -1.71 -3.87
N LEU A 146 -13.24 -1.73 -4.20
CA LEU A 146 -12.23 -2.31 -3.33
C LEU A 146 -12.18 -1.55 -2.00
N LYS A 147 -12.07 -0.21 -2.04
CA LYS A 147 -12.10 0.64 -0.84
C LYS A 147 -13.30 0.33 0.06
N THR A 148 -14.51 0.34 -0.51
CA THR A 148 -15.74 0.04 0.25
C THR A 148 -15.76 -1.38 0.82
N SER A 149 -15.15 -2.35 0.13
CA SER A 149 -15.02 -3.70 0.67
C SER A 149 -14.05 -3.73 1.85
N VAL A 150 -12.92 -3.02 1.76
CA VAL A 150 -11.96 -2.88 2.87
C VAL A 150 -12.63 -2.25 4.09
N GLU A 151 -13.35 -1.14 3.92
CA GLU A 151 -14.11 -0.49 5.01
C GLU A 151 -15.03 -1.48 5.73
N ARG A 152 -15.83 -2.24 4.96
CA ARG A 152 -16.75 -3.21 5.53
C ARG A 152 -16.04 -4.33 6.29
N GLU A 153 -14.93 -4.86 5.76
CA GLU A 153 -14.20 -5.92 6.44
C GLU A 153 -13.51 -5.43 7.72
N LEU A 154 -13.07 -4.17 7.79
CA LEU A 154 -12.57 -3.59 9.04
C LEU A 154 -13.66 -3.58 10.13
N ASP A 155 -14.86 -3.11 9.78
CA ASP A 155 -15.99 -3.07 10.72
C ASP A 155 -16.35 -4.49 11.20
N ALA A 156 -16.31 -5.48 10.30
CA ALA A 156 -16.57 -6.87 10.65
C ALA A 156 -15.51 -7.47 11.58
N GLN A 157 -14.22 -7.12 11.40
CA GLN A 157 -13.15 -7.54 12.31
C GLN A 157 -13.34 -6.95 13.71
N VAL A 158 -13.74 -5.68 13.82
CA VAL A 158 -14.03 -5.04 15.11
C VAL A 158 -15.16 -5.74 15.84
N ALA A 159 -16.29 -5.99 15.16
CA ALA A 159 -17.42 -6.69 15.76
C ALA A 159 -17.05 -8.09 16.25
N THR A 160 -16.22 -8.81 15.48
CA THR A 160 -15.72 -10.13 15.87
C THR A 160 -14.81 -10.07 17.10
N ALA A 161 -13.95 -9.05 17.19
CA ALA A 161 -13.06 -8.87 18.33
C ALA A 161 -13.83 -8.54 19.61
N GLN A 162 -14.86 -7.68 19.52
CA GLN A 162 -15.72 -7.32 20.64
C GLN A 162 -16.47 -8.53 21.20
N TYR A 163 -17.08 -9.34 20.33
CA TYR A 163 -17.79 -10.56 20.72
C TYR A 163 -16.91 -11.53 21.53
N LYS A 164 -15.66 -11.74 21.10
CA LYS A 164 -14.72 -12.64 21.80
C LYS A 164 -14.33 -12.14 23.19
N ILE A 165 -14.31 -10.82 23.41
CA ILE A 165 -14.02 -10.24 24.72
C ILE A 165 -15.19 -10.51 25.68
N GLU A 166 -16.43 -10.39 25.20
CA GLU A 166 -17.63 -10.63 25.99
C GLU A 166 -17.76 -12.10 26.41
N GLU A 167 -17.45 -13.06 25.52
CA GLU A 167 -17.44 -14.49 25.86
C GLU A 167 -16.41 -14.85 26.94
N GLN A 168 -15.25 -14.18 26.96
CA GLN A 168 -14.19 -14.46 27.95
C GLN A 168 -14.49 -13.90 29.34
N GLN A 169 -15.51 -13.04 29.47
CA GLN A 169 -15.94 -12.46 30.74
C GLN A 169 -17.11 -13.22 31.38
N GLN A 170 -17.64 -14.23 30.69
CA GLN A 170 -18.69 -15.14 31.17
C GLN A 170 -18.08 -16.42 31.75
#